data_AF-A0A509L4P7-F1
#
_entry.id   AF-A0A509L4P7-F1
#
_cell.length_a   1.000
_cell.length_b   1.000
_cell.length_c   1.000
_cell.angle_alpha   90.00
_cell.angle_beta   90.00
_cell.angle_gamma   90.00
#
_symmetry.space_group_name_H-M   'P 1'
#
loop_
_entity.id
_entity.type
_entity.pdbx_description
1 polymer ?
#
loop_
_entity_poly.entity_id
_entity_poly.type
_entity_poly.pdbx_seq_one_letter_code
_entity_poly.pdbx_strand_id
1 'polypeptide(L)'
;MANCEIRDSIFSHQALTDAEDSVLIVIDVQQSFLEKLPKEQVKPLQNRIAWIVQVAGRLNVPIVATAENIPNEGTNIPQIDDLFPVGTKEYNKMSFGLAEDLAILSAVEETNRNTAVIVGLETDVCVMQSALGLLPKRTSKSFKQA
;
A
#
# COMPACT_ATOMS: atom_id res chain seq x y z
N MET A 1 -20.02 -31.39 -19.84
CA MET A 1 -20.47 -30.49 -18.77
C MET A 1 -19.32 -30.31 -17.76
N ALA A 2 -18.26 -29.59 -18.14
CA ALA A 2 -17.10 -29.35 -17.25
C ALA A 2 -16.26 -28.12 -17.65
N ASN A 3 -16.83 -27.17 -18.41
CA ASN A 3 -16.09 -26.00 -18.93
C ASN A 3 -16.54 -24.66 -18.33
N CYS A 4 -17.53 -24.65 -17.42
CA CYS A 4 -18.05 -23.40 -16.85
C CYS A 4 -17.40 -23.04 -15.51
N GLU A 5 -16.95 -24.00 -14.70
CA GLU A 5 -16.54 -23.73 -13.31
C GLU A 5 -15.12 -23.15 -13.16
N ILE A 6 -14.25 -23.26 -14.18
CA ILE A 6 -12.86 -22.77 -14.07
C ILE A 6 -12.75 -21.26 -14.30
N ARG A 7 -13.73 -20.65 -14.99
CA ARG A 7 -13.63 -19.24 -15.42
C ARG A 7 -13.99 -18.23 -14.34
N ASP A 8 -14.80 -18.63 -13.37
CA ASP A 8 -15.27 -17.74 -12.29
C ASP A 8 -14.26 -17.63 -11.13
N SER A 9 -13.27 -18.53 -11.07
CA SER A 9 -12.30 -18.61 -9.97
C SER A 9 -11.12 -17.64 -10.09
N ILE A 10 -10.92 -16.97 -11.23
CA ILE A 10 -9.65 -16.26 -11.48
C ILE A 10 -9.70 -14.79 -11.07
N PHE A 11 -10.87 -14.13 -11.09
CA PHE A 11 -11.06 -12.83 -10.45
C PHE A 11 -12.56 -12.54 -10.32
N SER A 12 -13.13 -12.62 -9.10
CA SER A 12 -14.36 -11.89 -8.83
C SER A 12 -14.00 -10.40 -8.79
N HIS A 13 -13.95 -9.75 -9.96
CA HIS A 13 -13.81 -8.31 -10.02
C HIS A 13 -15.07 -7.69 -9.44
N GLN A 14 -15.06 -7.44 -8.13
CA GLN A 14 -15.96 -6.47 -7.54
C GLN A 14 -15.60 -5.13 -8.21
N ALA A 15 -16.47 -4.67 -9.11
CA ALA A 15 -16.18 -3.51 -9.97
C ALA A 15 -16.03 -2.19 -9.19
N LEU A 16 -16.33 -2.21 -7.90
CA LEU A 16 -16.28 -1.08 -6.97
C LEU A 16 -15.55 -1.53 -5.70
N THR A 17 -14.70 -0.65 -5.16
CA THR A 17 -14.06 -0.84 -3.86
C THR A 17 -15.08 -0.72 -2.73
N ASP A 18 -15.03 -1.63 -1.76
CA ASP A 18 -15.83 -1.60 -0.55
C ASP A 18 -14.98 -1.11 0.63
N ALA A 19 -15.46 -0.09 1.35
CA ALA A 19 -14.75 0.43 2.52
C ALA A 19 -14.59 -0.63 3.61
N GLU A 20 -15.57 -1.52 3.76
CA GLU A 20 -15.53 -2.63 4.73
C GLU A 20 -14.67 -3.81 4.27
N ASP A 21 -14.08 -3.76 3.08
CA ASP A 21 -13.10 -4.76 2.62
C ASP A 21 -11.77 -4.10 2.24
N SER A 22 -11.61 -2.81 2.53
CA SER A 22 -10.42 -2.05 2.15
C SER A 22 -9.48 -1.79 3.32
N VAL A 23 -8.18 -1.78 3.02
CA VAL A 23 -7.11 -1.22 3.86
C VAL A 23 -6.39 -0.13 3.05
N LEU A 24 -6.13 1.01 3.67
CA LEU A 24 -5.28 2.05 3.08
C LEU A 24 -3.83 1.80 3.50
N ILE A 25 -2.93 1.78 2.52
CA ILE A 25 -1.50 1.65 2.73
C ILE A 25 -0.83 2.93 2.26
N VAL A 26 -0.17 3.63 3.19
CA VAL A 26 0.59 4.86 2.93
C VAL A 26 2.07 4.51 2.89
N ILE A 27 2.67 4.66 1.71
CA ILE A 27 4.04 4.23 1.44
C ILE A 27 4.96 5.44 1.34
N ASP A 28 5.86 5.57 2.31
CA ASP A 28 7.11 6.32 2.20
C ASP A 28 6.94 7.79 1.74
N VAL A 29 5.99 8.50 2.32
CA VAL A 29 5.74 9.94 2.07
C VAL A 29 6.72 10.79 2.88
N GLN A 30 8.01 10.55 2.65
CA GLN A 30 9.13 11.13 3.40
C GLN A 30 9.65 12.40 2.72
N GLN A 31 10.18 13.32 3.53
CA GLN A 31 10.69 14.61 3.04
C GLN A 31 11.79 14.44 1.99
N SER A 32 12.73 13.52 2.19
CA SER A 32 13.85 13.27 1.27
C SER A 32 13.39 12.78 -0.11
N PHE A 33 12.28 12.05 -0.18
CA PHE A 33 11.71 11.56 -1.45
C PHE A 33 10.91 12.65 -2.16
N LEU A 34 10.19 13.48 -1.41
CA LEU A 34 9.46 14.62 -1.96
C LEU A 34 10.39 15.67 -2.57
N GLU A 35 11.61 15.84 -2.03
CA GLU A 35 12.63 16.76 -2.57
C GLU A 35 13.17 16.34 -3.93
N LYS A 36 13.00 15.07 -4.33
CA LYS A 36 13.38 14.55 -5.66
C LYS A 36 12.35 14.89 -6.73
N LEU A 37 11.12 15.27 -6.35
CA LEU A 37 10.06 15.62 -7.29
C LEU A 37 10.17 17.07 -7.79
N PRO A 38 9.60 17.38 -8.96
CA PRO A 38 9.40 18.78 -9.38
C PRO A 38 8.57 19.53 -8.33
N LYS A 39 9.04 20.73 -7.93
CA LYS A 39 8.50 21.49 -6.79
C LYS A 39 7.00 21.76 -6.91
N GLU A 40 6.52 22.00 -8.13
CA GLU A 40 5.13 22.26 -8.45
C GLU A 40 4.21 21.04 -8.24
N GLN A 41 4.76 19.82 -8.18
CA GLN A 41 4.02 18.58 -7.97
C GLN A 41 3.89 18.19 -6.49
N VAL A 42 4.83 18.63 -5.65
CA VAL A 42 4.92 18.23 -4.24
C VAL A 42 3.63 18.58 -3.48
N LYS A 43 3.21 19.86 -3.49
CA LYS A 43 2.02 20.29 -2.74
C LYS A 43 0.72 19.64 -3.24
N PRO A 44 0.45 19.57 -4.56
CA PRO A 44 -0.70 18.80 -5.06
C PRO A 44 -0.68 17.32 -4.67
N LEU A 45 0.47 16.66 -4.66
CA LEU A 45 0.60 15.27 -4.23
C LEU A 45 0.25 15.11 -2.74
N GLN A 46 0.90 15.89 -1.88
CA GLN A 46 0.63 15.90 -0.43
C GLN A 46 -0.85 16.12 -0.13
N ASN A 47 -1.49 17.10 -0.77
CA ASN A 47 -2.91 17.40 -0.58
C ASN A 47 -3.82 16.21 -0.95
N ARG A 48 -3.50 15.47 -2.02
CA ARG A 48 -4.29 14.31 -2.45
C ARG A 48 -4.12 13.14 -1.48
N ILE A 49 -2.88 12.86 -1.05
CA ILE A 49 -2.60 11.82 -0.05
C ILE A 49 -3.32 12.16 1.27
N ALA A 50 -3.18 13.40 1.75
CA ALA A 50 -3.86 13.89 2.95
C ALA A 50 -5.39 13.76 2.87
N TRP A 51 -5.97 14.05 1.70
CA TRP A 51 -7.39 13.88 1.47
C TRP A 51 -7.81 12.40 1.54
N ILE A 52 -7.06 11.49 0.91
CA ILE A 52 -7.31 10.04 0.96
C ILE A 52 -7.22 9.50 2.40
N VAL A 53 -6.19 9.90 3.15
CA VAL A 53 -6.03 9.51 4.57
C VAL A 53 -7.22 9.97 5.41
N GLN A 54 -7.68 11.22 5.22
CA GLN A 54 -8.87 11.72 5.92
C GLN A 54 -10.16 10.99 5.52
N VAL A 55 -10.30 10.61 4.24
CA VAL A 55 -11.45 9.81 3.77
C VAL A 55 -11.42 8.43 4.41
N ALA A 56 -10.26 7.76 4.44
CA ALA A 56 -10.10 6.46 5.10
C ALA A 56 -10.48 6.53 6.58
N GLY A 57 -9.99 7.56 7.30
CA GLY A 57 -10.36 7.79 8.70
C GLY A 57 -11.87 7.98 8.91
N ARG A 58 -12.55 8.75 8.04
CA ARG A 58 -14.01 8.96 8.13
C ARG A 58 -14.82 7.69 7.82
N LEU A 59 -14.27 6.80 7.00
CA LEU A 59 -14.90 5.53 6.61
C LEU A 59 -14.49 4.35 7.50
N ASN A 60 -13.68 4.59 8.55
CA ASN A 60 -13.10 3.54 9.41
C ASN A 60 -12.30 2.48 8.63
N VAL A 61 -11.70 2.87 7.51
CA VAL A 61 -10.76 2.04 6.76
C VAL A 61 -9.44 1.98 7.54
N PRO A 62 -8.93 0.79 7.89
CA PRO A 62 -7.64 0.65 8.57
C PRO A 62 -6.50 1.26 7.75
N ILE A 63 -5.50 1.83 8.43
CA ILE A 63 -4.32 2.44 7.80
C ILE A 63 -3.06 1.70 8.24
N VAL A 64 -2.26 1.28 7.27
CA VAL A 64 -0.89 0.80 7.47
C VAL A 64 0.07 1.82 6.85
N ALA A 65 0.99 2.36 7.64
CA ALA A 65 1.95 3.36 7.19
C ALA A 65 3.37 2.80 7.18
N THR A 66 4.12 3.04 6.11
CA THR A 66 5.54 2.67 5.99
C THR A 66 6.40 3.90 5.78
N ALA A 67 7.65 3.80 6.21
CA ALA A 67 8.72 4.71 5.82
C ALA A 67 9.99 3.88 5.55
N GLU A 68 10.70 4.21 4.47
CA GLU A 68 11.93 3.54 4.09
C GLU A 68 13.09 4.11 4.88
N ASN A 69 13.87 3.24 5.53
CA ASN A 69 15.13 3.61 6.18
C ASN A 69 15.04 4.91 7.00
N ILE A 70 14.12 4.95 7.97
CA ILE A 70 13.84 6.09 8.86
C ILE A 70 15.12 6.73 9.42
N PRO A 71 16.17 5.99 9.85
CA PRO A 71 17.40 6.62 10.33
C PRO A 71 18.10 7.54 9.33
N ASN A 72 17.93 7.30 8.02
CA ASN A 72 18.57 8.07 6.96
C ASN A 72 17.60 9.02 6.22
N GLU A 73 16.37 8.57 5.96
CA GLU A 73 15.40 9.27 5.10
C GLU A 73 14.32 10.00 5.91
N GLY A 74 14.26 9.78 7.23
CA GLY A 74 13.26 10.36 8.13
C GLY A 74 11.93 9.61 8.14
N THR A 75 10.95 10.12 8.86
CA THR A 75 9.58 9.59 8.91
C THR A 75 8.73 10.18 7.78
N ASN A 76 7.49 9.70 7.64
CA ASN A 76 6.46 10.40 6.87
C ASN A 76 6.37 11.86 7.32
N ILE A 77 6.07 12.75 6.36
CA ILE A 77 5.95 14.17 6.67
C ILE A 77 4.79 14.43 7.66
N PRO A 78 4.92 15.43 8.55
CA PRO A 78 3.87 15.73 9.55
C PRO A 78 2.49 15.97 8.93
N GLN A 79 2.43 16.55 7.72
CA GLN A 79 1.19 16.82 7.00
C GLN A 79 0.36 15.55 6.70
N ILE A 80 0.99 14.38 6.74
CA ILE A 80 0.34 13.08 6.58
C ILE A 80 0.27 12.35 7.91
N ASP A 81 1.37 12.32 8.68
CA ASP A 81 1.45 11.60 9.96
C ASP A 81 0.41 12.10 10.99
N ASP A 82 0.22 13.42 11.08
CA ASP A 82 -0.75 14.05 11.98
C ASP A 82 -2.21 13.69 11.65
N LEU A 83 -2.48 13.12 10.46
CA LEU A 83 -3.82 12.72 10.01
C LEU A 83 -4.12 11.26 10.35
N PHE A 84 -3.14 10.48 10.79
CA PHE A 84 -3.37 9.09 11.14
C PHE A 84 -4.19 8.96 12.44
N PRO A 85 -5.01 7.90 12.56
CA PRO A 85 -5.61 7.54 13.84
C PRO A 85 -4.56 7.42 14.94
N VAL A 86 -4.93 7.79 16.17
CA VAL A 86 -4.04 7.68 17.33
C VAL A 86 -3.59 6.23 17.49
N GLY A 87 -2.27 6.03 17.58
CA GLY A 87 -1.67 4.70 17.74
C GLY A 87 -1.40 3.97 16.43
N THR A 88 -1.68 4.57 15.26
CA THR A 88 -1.16 4.05 13.99
C THR A 88 0.35 3.98 14.05
N LYS A 89 0.88 2.77 13.85
CA LYS A 89 2.31 2.52 13.81
C LYS A 89 2.84 2.82 12.41
N GLU A 90 3.90 3.62 12.35
CA GLU A 90 4.74 3.73 11.17
C GLU A 90 5.80 2.64 11.19
N TYR A 91 5.89 1.87 10.10
CA TYR A 91 6.84 0.76 9.98
C TYR A 91 8.08 1.21 9.20
N ASN A 92 9.23 1.18 9.87
CA ASN A 92 10.53 1.30 9.22
C ASN A 92 10.83 0.03 8.40
N LYS A 93 11.00 0.17 7.08
CA LYS A 93 11.42 -0.93 6.19
C LYS A 93 12.77 -0.68 5.54
N MET A 94 13.50 -1.78 5.29
CA MET A 94 14.74 -1.79 4.51
C MET A 94 14.57 -2.48 3.15
N SER A 95 13.39 -3.03 2.87
CA SER A 95 12.99 -3.52 1.55
C SER A 95 12.17 -2.46 0.81
N PHE A 96 12.18 -2.52 -0.52
CA PHE A 96 11.33 -1.65 -1.34
C PHE A 96 9.86 -2.10 -1.27
N GLY A 97 9.61 -3.39 -1.52
CA GLY A 97 8.28 -3.99 -1.39
C GLY A 97 7.90 -4.25 0.07
N LEU A 98 6.72 -3.80 0.48
CA LEU A 98 6.20 -4.01 1.83
C LEU A 98 5.98 -5.50 2.17
N ALA A 99 5.71 -6.33 1.17
CA ALA A 99 5.44 -7.76 1.37
C ALA A 99 6.72 -8.56 1.67
N GLU A 100 7.89 -7.95 1.53
CA GLU A 100 9.18 -8.54 1.92
C GLU A 100 9.50 -8.30 3.40
N ASP A 101 8.80 -7.37 4.06
CA ASP A 101 8.88 -7.15 5.49
C ASP A 101 7.75 -7.90 6.19
N LEU A 102 8.12 -8.92 6.98
CA LEU A 102 7.13 -9.77 7.66
C LEU A 102 6.25 -8.99 8.63
N ALA A 103 6.77 -7.96 9.30
CA ALA A 103 5.97 -7.20 10.27
C ALA A 103 4.93 -6.32 9.57
N ILE A 104 5.27 -5.77 8.40
CA ILE A 104 4.34 -4.98 7.60
C ILE A 104 3.29 -5.89 6.95
N LEU A 105 3.72 -7.02 6.37
CA LEU A 105 2.80 -7.96 5.77
C LEU A 105 1.80 -8.50 6.80
N SER A 106 2.26 -8.88 8.00
CA SER A 106 1.36 -9.30 9.08
C SER A 106 0.40 -8.18 9.50
N ALA A 107 0.86 -6.92 9.58
CA ALA A 107 -0.02 -5.80 9.90
C ALA A 107 -1.13 -5.60 8.86
N VAL A 108 -0.83 -5.81 7.58
CA VAL A 108 -1.82 -5.76 6.49
C VAL A 108 -2.79 -6.95 6.62
N GLU A 109 -2.28 -8.17 6.81
CA GLU A 109 -3.11 -9.39 6.95
C GLU A 109 -4.03 -9.33 8.18
N GLU A 110 -3.57 -8.79 9.30
CA GLU A 110 -4.34 -8.61 10.54
C GLU A 110 -5.53 -7.67 10.38
N THR A 111 -5.55 -6.81 9.35
CA THR A 111 -6.73 -6.00 9.04
C THR A 111 -7.91 -6.84 8.55
N ASN A 112 -7.66 -8.08 8.09
CA ASN A 112 -8.65 -8.98 7.48
C ASN A 112 -9.38 -8.35 6.27
N ARG A 113 -8.71 -7.44 5.55
CA ARG A 113 -9.23 -6.76 4.36
C ARG A 113 -8.60 -7.35 3.10
N ASN A 114 -9.38 -7.58 2.05
CA ASN A 114 -8.88 -8.19 0.81
C ASN A 114 -8.51 -7.17 -0.27
N THR A 115 -8.91 -5.90 -0.10
CA THR A 115 -8.66 -4.83 -1.04
C THR A 115 -7.63 -3.84 -0.48
N ALA A 116 -6.46 -3.74 -1.12
CA ALA A 116 -5.45 -2.74 -0.76
C ALA A 116 -5.61 -1.48 -1.62
N VAL A 117 -5.80 -0.33 -0.96
CA VAL A 117 -5.69 1.00 -1.59
C VAL A 117 -4.30 1.53 -1.26
N ILE A 118 -3.48 1.79 -2.28
CA ILE A 118 -2.07 2.15 -2.09
C ILE A 118 -1.83 3.58 -2.55
N VAL A 119 -1.18 4.38 -1.70
CA VAL A 119 -0.70 5.74 -2.02
C VAL A 119 0.72 5.90 -1.51
N GLY A 120 1.55 6.69 -2.18
CA GLY A 120 2.92 6.89 -1.71
C GLY A 120 3.94 7.20 -2.78
N LEU A 121 5.21 6.99 -2.42
CA LEU A 121 6.38 7.16 -3.29
C LEU A 121 7.34 5.97 -3.13
N GLU A 122 8.23 5.69 -4.09
CA GLU A 122 8.16 6.12 -5.49
C GLU A 122 7.30 5.14 -6.30
N THR A 123 6.63 5.63 -7.36
CA THR A 123 5.60 4.87 -8.09
C THR A 123 6.15 3.57 -8.67
N ASP A 124 7.35 3.60 -9.23
CA ASP A 124 8.02 2.51 -9.93
C ASP A 124 8.93 1.65 -9.05
N VAL A 125 9.04 1.97 -7.76
CA VAL A 125 9.85 1.23 -6.79
C VAL A 125 8.98 0.73 -5.64
N CYS A 126 8.86 1.50 -4.55
CA CYS A 126 8.19 1.03 -3.34
C CYS A 126 6.69 0.79 -3.56
N VAL A 127 6.01 1.64 -4.32
CA VAL A 127 4.59 1.48 -4.62
C VAL A 127 4.36 0.27 -5.53
N MET A 128 5.06 0.17 -6.66
CA MET A 128 4.92 -0.94 -7.60
C MET A 128 5.28 -2.28 -6.95
N GLN A 129 6.43 -2.39 -6.27
CA GLN A 129 6.87 -3.64 -5.66
C GLN A 129 5.94 -4.07 -4.53
N SER A 130 5.42 -3.13 -3.76
CA SER A 130 4.40 -3.41 -2.74
C SER A 130 3.09 -3.92 -3.38
N ALA A 131 2.60 -3.25 -4.41
CA ALA A 131 1.39 -3.67 -5.12
C ALA A 131 1.55 -5.09 -5.72
N LEU A 132 2.69 -5.37 -6.37
CA LEU A 132 3.00 -6.69 -6.92
C LEU A 132 3.14 -7.76 -5.83
N GLY A 133 3.78 -7.42 -4.71
CA GLY A 133 3.97 -8.33 -3.58
C GLY A 133 2.66 -8.71 -2.87
N LEU A 134 1.65 -7.84 -2.94
CA LEU A 134 0.31 -8.10 -2.39
C LEU A 134 -0.61 -8.88 -3.33
N LEU A 135 -0.25 -9.04 -4.60
CA LEU A 135 -1.04 -9.86 -5.52
C LEU A 135 -1.02 -11.33 -5.06
N PRO A 136 -2.13 -12.06 -5.24
CA PRO A 136 -2.17 -13.49 -4.96
C PRO A 136 -1.03 -14.21 -5.68
N LYS A 137 -0.25 -15.00 -4.93
CA LYS A 137 0.83 -15.80 -5.51
C LYS A 137 0.25 -16.72 -6.57
N ARG A 138 0.64 -16.49 -7.82
CA ARG A 138 0.28 -17.38 -8.91
C ARG A 138 1.01 -18.70 -8.68
N THR A 139 0.27 -19.77 -8.36
CA THR A 139 0.85 -21.12 -8.32
C THR A 139 1.36 -21.45 -9.72
N SER A 140 2.66 -21.32 -9.97
CA SER A 140 3.24 -21.72 -11.24
C SER A 140 3.15 -23.24 -11.35
N LYS A 141 2.40 -23.75 -12.33
CA LYS A 141 2.78 -25.05 -12.91
C LYS A 141 4.21 -24.85 -13.44
N SER A 142 5.15 -25.64 -12.93
CA SER A 142 6.58 -25.53 -13.19
C SER A 142 6.88 -25.19 -14.65
N PHE A 143 7.63 -24.12 -14.88
CA PHE A 143 8.44 -24.02 -16.09
C PHE A 143 9.48 -25.14 -16.01
N LYS A 144 9.17 -26.30 -16.60
CA LYS A 144 10.20 -27.28 -16.93
C LYS A 144 11.06 -26.64 -18.02
N GLN A 145 12.28 -26.29 -17.64
CA GLN A 145 13.33 -25.86 -18.53
C GLN A 145 13.58 -26.97 -19.56
N ALA A 146 13.51 -26.62 -20.85
CA ALA A 146 13.88 -27.48 -21.97
C ALA A 146 15.40 -27.43 -22.19
#